data_AF-A0A928BDU3-F1
#
_entry.id   AF-A0A928BDU3-F1
#
_cell.length_a   1.000
_cell.length_b   1.000
_cell.length_c   1.000
_cell.angle_alpha   90.00
_cell.angle_beta   90.00
_cell.angle_gamma   90.00
#
_symmetry.space_group_name_H-M   'P 1'
#
loop_
_entity.id
_entity.type
_entity.pdbx_description
1 polymer ?
#
loop_
_entity_poly.entity_id
_entity_poly.type
_entity_poly.pdbx_seq_one_letter_code
_entity_poly.pdbx_strand_id
1 'polypeptide(L)'
;MKKIVFSFIAALAAFAAQAQDPDFHIYLCFGQSNMEGNARIEEQDLEGVSERFKMMACVDDQERGRVKGQWYTAVPPLCRQNTGLTPADYFGRTLVETLPENVKVGVINVAIGGCHIETFLPDSISNYVANRAPGWMKGMLAAYDDDPYARLVEMAKLAQKDGVIKGVLVHQGESNTGDPRWPYQLKKVYDNLVRDLGLQGQVVPLLVGEVVNSDRGGVCASHNDVIARVPSVIPQAHVISSSGCANAFDLLHFNAEGYRELGRRYARKMLQLMGYDIPQLTWRDSRFESHIIHPGNRVTFSYRAPEASKVELSGQFMDGNRPMVRNSEGVWSTTVRIPDADIYPYNFIVDGVSVQDQNNIEIFPNENFKASLLEIPDPDALYTVNDVPHGKVQYCTYHSEVLDSDRPLLVYTPAGYEKGSRKYPVFYLVSGTTDTEETWFKVGKLNVILDNLIAQGKAVPMIVVMPYGNMMEGTPSPTSLAAAKMYQKFSDEMTQCIMPYVEANFRTKNNAASRAMAGFSRGGGQSLYTVYSNFDKFGWLASYSAYLTPEVMDLHFPELKAQIPQLKLMWLGVGSSDFLYRNVLDHIAYFDEKGIQYEKMITEGGHTWMNARTYLAETLQKFFK
;
A
#
# COMPACT_ATOMS: atom_id res chain seq x y z
N MET A 1 -71.46 -56.05 48.68
CA MET A 1 -70.17 -56.77 48.68
C MET A 1 -69.17 -56.03 47.79
N LYS A 2 -67.93 -55.92 48.26
CA LYS A 2 -66.80 -55.14 47.72
C LYS A 2 -66.51 -55.41 46.22
N LYS A 3 -66.12 -54.38 45.45
CA LYS A 3 -64.72 -54.13 45.01
C LYS A 3 -64.60 -52.94 44.02
N ILE A 4 -63.51 -52.22 44.24
CA ILE A 4 -62.89 -51.09 43.51
C ILE A 4 -62.42 -51.53 42.12
N VAL A 5 -62.58 -50.71 41.07
CA VAL A 5 -61.65 -50.61 39.91
C VAL A 5 -61.63 -49.19 39.30
N PHE A 6 -60.50 -48.52 39.55
CA PHE A 6 -59.67 -47.61 38.71
C PHE A 6 -60.25 -46.69 37.61
N SER A 7 -59.92 -45.40 37.79
CA SER A 7 -59.73 -44.39 36.74
C SER A 7 -58.73 -44.81 35.66
N PHE A 8 -59.03 -44.49 34.40
CA PHE A 8 -58.05 -44.24 33.35
C PHE A 8 -58.50 -42.99 32.57
N ILE A 9 -57.85 -41.86 32.84
CA ILE A 9 -57.85 -40.70 31.95
C ILE A 9 -56.75 -40.95 30.94
N ALA A 10 -57.13 -41.17 29.68
CA ALA A 10 -56.19 -41.25 28.57
C ALA A 10 -55.71 -39.82 28.24
N ALA A 11 -54.46 -39.51 28.59
CA ALA A 11 -53.75 -38.35 28.07
C ALA A 11 -53.20 -38.72 26.67
N LEU A 12 -53.85 -38.23 25.62
CA LEU A 12 -53.28 -38.20 24.27
C LEU A 12 -52.20 -37.12 24.22
N ALA A 13 -50.94 -37.53 24.23
CA ALA A 13 -49.81 -36.66 23.89
C ALA A 13 -49.78 -36.44 22.37
N ALA A 14 -50.10 -35.22 21.95
CA ALA A 14 -49.88 -34.77 20.58
C ALA A 14 -48.37 -34.53 20.39
N PHE A 15 -47.71 -35.40 19.63
CA PHE A 15 -46.39 -35.11 19.06
C PHE A 15 -46.57 -34.01 18.00
N ALA A 16 -46.28 -32.76 18.36
CA ALA A 16 -46.10 -31.71 17.36
C ALA A 16 -44.78 -31.99 16.63
N ALA A 17 -44.86 -32.38 15.36
CA ALA A 17 -43.71 -32.33 14.47
C ALA A 17 -43.28 -30.86 14.34
N GLN A 18 -42.11 -30.52 14.89
CA GLN A 18 -41.58 -29.17 14.82
C GLN A 18 -41.20 -28.89 13.35
N ALA A 19 -41.84 -27.90 12.74
CA ALA A 19 -41.53 -27.48 11.37
C ALA A 19 -40.16 -26.79 11.34
N GLN A 20 -39.44 -26.90 10.21
CA GLN A 20 -38.16 -26.22 9.98
C GLN A 20 -38.29 -24.72 10.25
N ASP A 21 -37.35 -24.13 10.98
CA ASP A 21 -37.24 -22.69 11.15
C ASP A 21 -36.69 -22.07 9.84
N PRO A 22 -37.49 -21.36 9.04
CA PRO A 22 -37.02 -20.79 7.78
C PRO A 22 -35.93 -19.72 7.98
N ASP A 23 -35.85 -19.13 9.17
CA ASP A 23 -34.88 -18.11 9.56
C ASP A 23 -33.60 -18.72 10.18
N PHE A 24 -33.50 -20.05 10.25
CA PHE A 24 -32.25 -20.72 10.59
C PHE A 24 -31.53 -21.22 9.33
N HIS A 25 -30.60 -20.41 8.84
CA HIS A 25 -29.84 -20.69 7.62
C HIS A 25 -28.65 -21.61 7.90
N ILE A 26 -28.64 -22.79 7.29
CA ILE A 26 -27.60 -23.82 7.49
C ILE A 26 -26.68 -23.88 6.27
N TYR A 27 -25.38 -23.97 6.52
CA TYR A 27 -24.35 -24.09 5.50
C TYR A 27 -23.47 -25.30 5.76
N LEU A 28 -23.25 -26.09 4.71
CA LEU A 28 -22.40 -27.27 4.76
C LEU A 28 -20.98 -26.89 4.33
N CYS A 29 -19.99 -27.19 5.14
CA CYS A 29 -18.59 -26.89 4.87
C CYS A 29 -17.81 -28.20 4.75
N PHE A 30 -17.08 -28.38 3.65
CA PHE A 30 -16.22 -29.55 3.49
C PHE A 30 -14.94 -29.23 2.72
N GLY A 31 -13.95 -30.11 2.81
CA GLY A 31 -12.71 -29.95 2.07
C GLY A 31 -11.50 -30.51 2.79
N GLN A 32 -10.35 -29.89 2.53
CA GLN A 32 -9.06 -30.36 3.04
C GLN A 32 -8.49 -29.39 4.09
N SER A 33 -7.15 -29.24 4.16
CA SER A 33 -6.45 -28.54 5.24
C SER A 33 -6.86 -27.06 5.41
N ASN A 34 -7.15 -26.34 4.33
CA ASN A 34 -7.63 -24.96 4.43
C ASN A 34 -9.06 -24.86 5.00
N MET A 35 -9.96 -25.81 4.70
CA MET A 35 -11.29 -25.86 5.32
C MET A 35 -11.26 -26.42 6.74
N GLU A 36 -10.38 -27.38 7.00
CA GLU A 36 -10.16 -27.98 8.31
C GLU A 36 -9.68 -26.93 9.32
N GLY A 37 -8.88 -25.97 8.85
CA GLY A 37 -8.41 -24.83 9.61
C GLY A 37 -6.99 -25.07 10.13
N ASN A 38 -6.00 -24.58 9.40
CA ASN A 38 -4.57 -24.75 9.75
C ASN A 38 -3.98 -23.57 10.54
N ALA A 39 -4.68 -22.43 10.60
CA ALA A 39 -4.12 -21.23 11.22
C ALA A 39 -4.33 -21.27 12.73
N ARG A 40 -3.33 -20.80 13.46
CA ARG A 40 -3.46 -20.56 14.89
C ARG A 40 -4.62 -19.61 15.18
N ILE A 41 -5.48 -19.99 16.12
CA ILE A 41 -6.54 -19.14 16.65
C ILE A 41 -5.90 -18.02 17.49
N GLU A 42 -6.30 -16.78 17.26
CA GLU A 42 -5.86 -15.60 18.02
C GLU A 42 -6.94 -15.14 18.99
N GLU A 43 -6.61 -14.28 19.96
CA GLU A 43 -7.55 -13.84 21.01
C GLU A 43 -8.84 -13.22 20.42
N GLN A 44 -8.70 -12.39 19.39
CA GLN A 44 -9.84 -11.78 18.69
C GLN A 44 -10.80 -12.78 18.05
N ASP A 45 -10.36 -14.01 17.78
CA ASP A 45 -11.22 -15.05 17.22
C ASP A 45 -12.07 -15.74 18.30
N LEU A 46 -11.74 -15.57 19.58
CA LEU A 46 -12.47 -16.19 20.69
C LEU A 46 -13.57 -15.29 21.25
N GLU A 47 -13.48 -13.99 20.99
CA GLU A 47 -14.38 -12.97 21.52
C GLU A 47 -15.45 -12.55 20.50
N GLY A 48 -16.53 -11.94 21.02
CA GLY A 48 -17.56 -11.30 20.21
C GLY A 48 -18.40 -12.23 19.31
N VAL A 49 -18.38 -13.55 19.55
CA VAL A 49 -19.15 -14.50 18.73
C VAL A 49 -20.63 -14.39 19.07
N SER A 50 -21.41 -13.87 18.13
CA SER A 50 -22.86 -13.75 18.27
C SER A 50 -23.51 -15.11 18.56
N GLU A 51 -24.45 -15.15 19.51
CA GLU A 51 -25.25 -16.34 19.79
C GLU A 51 -26.10 -16.78 18.60
N ARG A 52 -26.32 -15.92 17.61
CA ARG A 52 -27.01 -16.29 16.35
C ARG A 52 -26.13 -17.10 15.41
N PHE A 53 -24.81 -17.12 15.62
CA PHE A 53 -23.89 -17.94 14.84
C PHE A 53 -23.63 -19.27 15.56
N LYS A 54 -24.16 -20.36 14.99
CA LYS A 54 -24.14 -21.71 15.53
C LYS A 54 -23.25 -22.63 14.71
N MET A 55 -22.64 -23.61 15.39
CA MET A 55 -21.93 -24.72 14.78
C MET A 55 -22.52 -26.02 15.34
N MET A 56 -22.79 -26.99 14.47
CA MET A 56 -23.16 -28.34 14.89
C MET A 56 -21.89 -29.17 15.01
N ALA A 57 -21.67 -29.79 16.17
CA ALA A 57 -20.50 -30.62 16.39
C ALA A 57 -20.58 -31.87 15.51
N CYS A 58 -19.62 -32.05 14.61
CA CYS A 58 -19.53 -33.21 13.74
C CYS A 58 -18.86 -34.41 14.43
N VAL A 59 -18.18 -34.20 15.56
CA VAL A 59 -17.51 -35.21 16.40
C VAL A 59 -17.66 -34.81 17.87
N ASP A 60 -17.46 -35.75 18.78
CA ASP A 60 -17.36 -35.42 20.20
C ASP A 60 -16.05 -34.66 20.48
N ASP A 61 -16.12 -33.60 21.29
CA ASP A 61 -15.01 -32.79 21.77
C ASP A 61 -15.09 -32.78 23.31
N GLN A 62 -14.26 -33.61 23.94
CA GLN A 62 -14.33 -33.81 25.38
C GLN A 62 -13.81 -32.60 26.16
N GLU A 63 -12.86 -31.86 25.61
CA GLU A 63 -12.24 -30.71 26.28
C GLU A 63 -13.20 -29.52 26.33
N ARG A 64 -14.01 -29.32 25.28
CA ARG A 64 -15.03 -28.26 25.22
C ARG A 64 -16.43 -28.73 25.59
N GLY A 65 -16.59 -30.02 25.92
CA GLY A 65 -17.87 -30.63 26.27
C GLY A 65 -18.89 -30.63 25.12
N ARG A 66 -18.42 -30.71 23.86
CA ARG A 66 -19.30 -30.76 22.68
C ARG A 66 -19.63 -32.20 22.33
N VAL A 67 -20.89 -32.47 22.05
CA VAL A 67 -21.41 -33.80 21.71
C VAL A 67 -21.86 -33.80 20.25
N LYS A 68 -21.50 -34.84 19.49
CA LYS A 68 -21.87 -35.00 18.09
C LYS A 68 -23.37 -34.78 17.87
N GLY A 69 -23.72 -33.97 16.88
CA GLY A 69 -25.10 -33.66 16.50
C GLY A 69 -25.78 -32.58 17.32
N GLN A 70 -25.09 -31.94 18.27
CA GLN A 70 -25.63 -30.82 19.06
C GLN A 70 -25.11 -29.46 18.55
N TRP A 71 -25.92 -28.42 18.74
CA TRP A 71 -25.60 -27.03 18.36
C TRP A 71 -24.91 -26.28 19.50
N TYR A 72 -23.86 -25.53 19.14
CA TYR A 72 -23.12 -24.64 20.05
C TYR A 72 -22.93 -23.27 19.40
N THR A 73 -22.70 -22.24 20.20
CA THR A 73 -22.17 -20.97 19.66
C THR A 73 -20.84 -21.25 18.97
N ALA A 74 -20.67 -20.74 17.74
CA ALA A 74 -19.57 -21.07 16.84
C ALA A 74 -18.25 -20.37 17.22
N VAL A 75 -17.75 -20.66 18.42
CA VAL A 75 -16.42 -20.28 18.88
C VAL A 75 -15.39 -21.29 18.35
N PRO A 76 -14.29 -20.86 17.70
CA PRO A 76 -13.31 -21.78 17.14
C PRO A 76 -12.64 -22.68 18.20
N PRO A 77 -12.15 -23.88 17.80
CA PRO A 77 -12.20 -24.42 16.44
C PRO A 77 -13.58 -24.96 16.06
N LEU A 78 -13.92 -24.89 14.76
CA LEU A 78 -15.22 -25.31 14.23
C LEU A 78 -15.23 -26.71 13.60
N CYS A 79 -14.07 -27.23 13.19
CA CYS A 79 -13.98 -28.55 12.55
C CYS A 79 -13.88 -29.67 13.59
N ARG A 80 -12.84 -29.64 14.44
CA ARG A 80 -12.57 -30.65 15.49
C ARG A 80 -11.62 -30.10 16.58
N GLN A 81 -11.57 -30.75 17.74
CA GLN A 81 -10.87 -30.30 18.96
C GLN A 81 -9.41 -29.83 18.75
N ASN A 82 -8.69 -30.39 17.77
CA ASN A 82 -7.27 -30.10 17.52
C ASN A 82 -7.01 -29.37 16.19
N THR A 83 -7.97 -28.56 15.74
CA THR A 83 -7.84 -27.74 14.53
C THR A 83 -7.77 -26.26 14.86
N GLY A 84 -7.45 -25.46 13.85
CA GLY A 84 -7.30 -24.02 13.94
C GLY A 84 -8.50 -23.24 13.40
N LEU A 85 -8.24 -21.99 13.04
CA LEU A 85 -9.21 -21.09 12.41
C LEU A 85 -9.49 -21.55 10.97
N THR A 86 -10.75 -21.51 10.55
CA THR A 86 -11.23 -21.87 9.20
C THR A 86 -11.95 -20.69 8.55
N PRO A 87 -12.03 -20.61 7.20
CA PRO A 87 -12.88 -19.62 6.54
C PRO A 87 -14.34 -19.61 7.04
N ALA A 88 -14.85 -20.75 7.54
CA ALA A 88 -16.20 -20.84 8.08
C ALA A 88 -16.43 -19.92 9.30
N ASP A 89 -15.39 -19.61 10.09
CA ASP A 89 -15.47 -18.74 11.26
C ASP A 89 -15.94 -17.34 10.89
N TYR A 90 -15.28 -16.71 9.93
CA TYR A 90 -15.62 -15.35 9.51
C TYR A 90 -16.70 -15.30 8.43
N PHE A 91 -16.97 -16.43 7.77
CA PHE A 91 -18.17 -16.59 6.96
C PHE A 91 -19.43 -16.36 7.79
N GLY A 92 -19.61 -17.13 8.87
CA GLY A 92 -20.81 -17.04 9.68
C GLY A 92 -20.94 -15.73 10.44
N ARG A 93 -19.84 -15.19 10.98
CA ARG A 93 -19.81 -13.87 11.64
C ARG A 93 -20.30 -12.75 10.72
N THR A 94 -19.73 -12.68 9.52
CA THR A 94 -20.09 -11.65 8.54
C THR A 94 -21.55 -11.76 8.11
N LEU A 95 -22.07 -12.99 7.99
CA LEU A 95 -23.49 -13.20 7.70
C LEU A 95 -24.37 -12.69 8.84
N VAL A 96 -24.11 -13.05 10.10
CA VAL A 96 -24.96 -12.59 11.21
C VAL A 96 -24.86 -11.08 11.44
N GLU A 97 -23.73 -10.45 11.13
CA GLU A 97 -23.60 -8.98 11.17
C GLU A 97 -24.52 -8.27 10.16
N THR A 98 -24.83 -8.92 9.04
CA THR A 98 -25.59 -8.30 7.94
C THR A 98 -27.05 -8.75 7.89
N LEU A 99 -27.33 -10.01 8.25
CA LEU A 99 -28.67 -10.58 8.18
C LEU A 99 -29.58 -10.03 9.28
N PRO A 100 -30.91 -9.98 9.05
CA PRO A 100 -31.88 -9.55 10.05
C PRO A 100 -31.70 -10.22 11.41
N GLU A 101 -32.04 -9.52 12.49
CA GLU A 101 -31.78 -9.97 13.86
C GLU A 101 -32.48 -11.30 14.22
N ASN A 102 -33.59 -11.64 13.56
CA ASN A 102 -34.28 -12.92 13.74
C ASN A 102 -33.56 -14.10 13.06
N VAL A 103 -32.63 -13.84 12.14
CA VAL A 103 -31.95 -14.88 11.37
C VAL A 103 -30.75 -15.44 12.14
N LYS A 104 -30.72 -16.78 12.27
CA LYS A 104 -29.59 -17.55 12.77
C LYS A 104 -28.81 -18.15 11.61
N VAL A 105 -27.51 -18.31 11.79
CA VAL A 105 -26.61 -18.94 10.83
C VAL A 105 -25.98 -20.16 11.47
N GLY A 106 -26.12 -21.33 10.85
CA GLY A 106 -25.57 -22.60 11.29
C GLY A 106 -24.51 -23.10 10.32
N VAL A 107 -23.38 -23.59 10.81
CA VAL A 107 -22.37 -24.28 10.00
C VAL A 107 -22.15 -25.72 10.46
N ILE A 108 -21.92 -26.60 9.49
CA ILE A 108 -21.54 -28.01 9.69
C ILE A 108 -20.22 -28.20 8.95
N ASN A 109 -19.11 -28.37 9.66
CA ASN A 109 -17.78 -28.47 9.05
C ASN A 109 -17.23 -29.89 9.15
N VAL A 110 -17.01 -30.53 8.00
CA VAL A 110 -16.34 -31.84 7.89
C VAL A 110 -15.20 -31.72 6.88
N ALA A 111 -13.98 -31.63 7.37
CA ALA A 111 -12.79 -31.49 6.54
C ALA A 111 -11.60 -32.26 7.14
N ILE A 112 -10.67 -32.68 6.27
CA ILE A 112 -9.48 -33.47 6.66
C ILE A 112 -8.25 -32.96 5.90
N GLY A 113 -7.21 -32.55 6.61
CA GLY A 113 -5.95 -32.11 6.02
C GLY A 113 -5.30 -33.15 5.11
N GLY A 114 -4.84 -32.71 3.94
CA GLY A 114 -4.16 -33.53 2.93
C GLY A 114 -4.96 -34.72 2.38
N CYS A 115 -6.29 -34.75 2.55
CA CYS A 115 -7.13 -35.77 1.95
C CYS A 115 -7.37 -35.47 0.47
N HIS A 116 -7.43 -36.50 -0.37
CA HIS A 116 -7.93 -36.31 -1.73
C HIS A 116 -9.46 -36.19 -1.75
N ILE A 117 -10.04 -35.52 -2.76
CA ILE A 117 -11.50 -35.36 -2.91
C ILE A 117 -12.25 -36.71 -3.00
N GLU A 118 -11.56 -37.78 -3.42
CA GLU A 118 -12.06 -39.16 -3.38
C GLU A 118 -12.52 -39.63 -1.99
N THR A 119 -12.10 -38.96 -0.92
CA THR A 119 -12.61 -39.24 0.44
C THR A 119 -14.05 -38.80 0.65
N PHE A 120 -14.56 -37.87 -0.16
CA PHE A 120 -15.95 -37.42 -0.11
C PHE A 120 -16.84 -38.12 -1.15
N LEU A 121 -16.34 -39.17 -1.79
CA LEU A 121 -17.07 -39.94 -2.79
C LEU A 121 -17.39 -41.35 -2.22
N PRO A 122 -18.68 -41.69 -2.05
CA PRO A 122 -19.10 -42.99 -1.48
C PRO A 122 -18.49 -44.20 -2.19
N ASP A 123 -18.35 -44.12 -3.52
CA ASP A 123 -17.85 -45.23 -4.34
C ASP A 123 -16.32 -45.41 -4.25
N SER A 124 -15.58 -44.49 -3.61
CA SER A 124 -14.12 -44.56 -3.51
C SER A 124 -13.55 -44.53 -2.10
N ILE A 125 -14.32 -44.09 -1.10
CA ILE A 125 -13.80 -43.88 0.26
C ILE A 125 -13.23 -45.16 0.89
N SER A 126 -13.93 -46.30 0.82
CA SER A 126 -13.44 -47.55 1.42
C SER A 126 -12.09 -48.00 0.84
N ASN A 127 -11.92 -47.86 -0.48
CA ASN A 127 -10.65 -48.16 -1.14
C ASN A 127 -9.56 -47.14 -0.78
N TYR A 128 -9.91 -45.86 -0.66
CA TYR A 128 -8.97 -44.83 -0.26
C TYR A 128 -8.44 -45.08 1.16
N VAL A 129 -9.33 -45.35 2.12
CA VAL A 129 -8.98 -45.64 3.52
C VAL A 129 -8.08 -46.88 3.63
N ALA A 130 -8.42 -47.94 2.90
CA ALA A 130 -7.66 -49.19 2.94
C ALA A 130 -6.27 -49.07 2.31
N ASN A 131 -6.17 -48.39 1.15
CA ASN A 131 -5.02 -48.55 0.25
C ASN A 131 -4.25 -47.26 -0.05
N ARG A 132 -4.80 -46.07 0.23
CA ARG A 132 -4.17 -44.77 -0.10
C ARG A 132 -3.94 -43.86 1.09
N ALA A 133 -4.75 -43.97 2.15
CA ALA A 133 -4.66 -43.09 3.29
C ALA A 133 -3.33 -43.30 4.05
N PRO A 134 -2.48 -42.27 4.18
CA PRO A 134 -1.25 -42.37 4.95
C PRO A 134 -1.56 -42.55 6.43
N GLY A 135 -0.63 -43.16 7.18
CA GLY A 135 -0.85 -43.49 8.60
C GLY A 135 -1.26 -42.29 9.47
N TRP A 136 -0.71 -41.11 9.20
CA TRP A 136 -1.02 -39.88 9.93
C TRP A 136 -2.47 -39.38 9.73
N MET A 137 -3.15 -39.76 8.64
CA MET A 137 -4.52 -39.35 8.31
C MET A 137 -5.56 -40.28 8.94
N LYS A 138 -5.21 -41.54 9.22
CA LYS A 138 -6.18 -42.56 9.66
C LYS A 138 -6.93 -42.17 10.92
N GLY A 139 -6.29 -41.50 11.87
CA GLY A 139 -6.97 -40.99 13.08
C GLY A 139 -8.00 -39.90 12.78
N MET A 140 -7.76 -39.06 11.77
CA MET A 140 -8.70 -38.01 11.35
C MET A 140 -9.90 -38.62 10.60
N LEU A 141 -9.66 -39.61 9.76
CA LEU A 141 -10.73 -40.38 9.08
C LEU A 141 -11.59 -41.14 10.09
N ALA A 142 -10.98 -41.83 11.05
CA ALA A 142 -11.69 -42.58 12.08
C ALA A 142 -12.62 -41.71 12.94
N ALA A 143 -12.29 -40.42 13.14
CA ALA A 143 -13.16 -39.48 13.84
C ALA A 143 -14.52 -39.29 13.13
N TYR A 144 -14.55 -39.53 11.81
CA TYR A 144 -15.74 -39.49 10.97
C TYR A 144 -16.19 -40.90 10.53
N ASP A 145 -15.89 -41.93 11.33
CA ASP A 145 -16.19 -43.34 11.04
C ASP A 145 -15.64 -43.82 9.68
N ASP A 146 -14.48 -43.29 9.29
CA ASP A 146 -13.83 -43.51 7.99
C ASP A 146 -14.66 -43.08 6.77
N ASP A 147 -15.76 -42.32 6.97
CA ASP A 147 -16.63 -41.82 5.90
C ASP A 147 -17.07 -40.35 6.16
N PRO A 148 -16.21 -39.37 5.80
CA PRO A 148 -16.53 -37.95 6.01
C PRO A 148 -17.74 -37.48 5.19
N TYR A 149 -18.04 -38.11 4.04
CA TYR A 149 -19.26 -37.79 3.29
C TYR A 149 -20.50 -38.22 4.06
N ALA A 150 -20.53 -39.47 4.54
CA ALA A 150 -21.64 -39.97 5.34
C ALA A 150 -21.84 -39.15 6.61
N ARG A 151 -20.75 -38.73 7.29
CA ARG A 151 -20.84 -37.85 8.46
C ARG A 151 -21.45 -36.50 8.11
N LEU A 152 -21.04 -35.88 7.01
CA LEU A 152 -21.61 -34.60 6.56
C LEU A 152 -23.12 -34.72 6.27
N VAL A 153 -23.54 -35.81 5.61
CA VAL A 153 -24.95 -36.10 5.33
C VAL A 153 -25.74 -36.39 6.61
N GLU A 154 -25.17 -37.15 7.56
CA GLU A 154 -25.77 -37.44 8.87
C GLU A 154 -26.10 -36.14 9.61
N MET A 155 -25.12 -35.25 9.75
CA MET A 155 -25.27 -33.98 10.44
C MET A 155 -26.23 -33.04 9.69
N ALA A 156 -26.14 -32.98 8.36
CA ALA A 156 -27.05 -32.17 7.56
C ALA A 156 -28.52 -32.61 7.71
N LYS A 157 -28.81 -33.91 7.76
CA LYS A 157 -30.17 -34.44 8.01
C LYS A 157 -30.69 -34.12 9.41
N LEU A 158 -29.80 -34.10 10.41
CA LEU A 158 -30.17 -33.63 11.75
C LEU A 158 -30.50 -32.14 11.72
N ALA A 159 -29.64 -31.33 11.11
CA ALA A 159 -29.81 -29.88 11.01
C ALA A 159 -31.06 -29.49 10.20
N GLN A 160 -31.46 -30.27 9.20
CA GLN A 160 -32.72 -30.10 8.47
C GLN A 160 -33.98 -30.26 9.34
N LYS A 161 -33.87 -30.73 10.60
CA LYS A 161 -35.00 -30.69 11.54
C LYS A 161 -35.16 -29.31 12.18
N ASP A 162 -34.08 -28.54 12.23
CA ASP A 162 -34.01 -27.26 12.91
C ASP A 162 -34.12 -26.08 11.94
N GLY A 163 -33.55 -26.18 10.73
CA GLY A 163 -33.47 -25.06 9.78
C GLY A 163 -33.41 -25.49 8.32
N VAL A 164 -33.01 -24.53 7.46
CA VAL A 164 -32.97 -24.69 6.00
C VAL A 164 -31.54 -24.60 5.48
N ILE A 165 -31.12 -25.58 4.66
CA ILE A 165 -29.82 -25.56 3.99
C ILE A 165 -29.83 -24.49 2.90
N LYS A 166 -28.96 -23.48 3.02
CA LYS A 166 -28.88 -22.33 2.10
C LYS A 166 -27.66 -22.37 1.18
N GLY A 167 -26.69 -23.25 1.42
CA GLY A 167 -25.52 -23.34 0.54
C GLY A 167 -24.46 -24.32 1.04
N VAL A 168 -23.47 -24.55 0.18
CA VAL A 168 -22.33 -25.42 0.44
C VAL A 168 -21.04 -24.64 0.21
N LEU A 169 -20.07 -24.77 1.11
CA LEU A 169 -18.74 -24.20 1.01
C LEU A 169 -17.74 -25.34 0.87
N VAL A 170 -16.86 -25.22 -0.13
CA VAL A 170 -15.70 -26.09 -0.28
C VAL A 170 -14.43 -25.27 -0.33
N HIS A 171 -13.39 -25.75 0.35
CA HIS A 171 -12.06 -25.16 0.28
C HIS A 171 -11.00 -26.25 0.26
N GLN A 172 -10.08 -26.15 -0.69
CA GLN A 172 -9.09 -27.18 -0.96
C GLN A 172 -7.74 -26.91 -0.30
N GLY A 173 -6.96 -27.96 -0.10
CA GLY A 173 -5.56 -27.92 0.31
C GLY A 173 -4.64 -28.37 -0.82
N GLU A 174 -3.53 -29.01 -0.48
CA GLU A 174 -2.50 -29.41 -1.45
C GLU A 174 -2.91 -30.60 -2.34
N SER A 175 -3.76 -31.49 -1.85
CA SER A 175 -4.06 -32.73 -2.55
C SER A 175 -4.96 -32.46 -3.76
N ASN A 176 -4.69 -33.21 -4.84
CA ASN A 176 -5.27 -32.99 -6.17
C ASN A 176 -4.80 -31.70 -6.89
N THR A 177 -3.75 -31.02 -6.41
CA THR A 177 -3.14 -29.86 -7.11
C THR A 177 -2.89 -30.18 -8.59
N GLY A 178 -3.35 -29.29 -9.48
CA GLY A 178 -3.26 -29.47 -10.93
C GLY A 178 -4.15 -30.56 -11.57
N ASP A 179 -4.90 -31.39 -10.84
CA ASP A 179 -5.70 -32.48 -11.45
C ASP A 179 -6.89 -31.92 -12.25
N PRO A 180 -6.91 -32.03 -13.59
CA PRO A 180 -7.99 -31.46 -14.40
C PRO A 180 -9.34 -32.16 -14.23
N ARG A 181 -9.37 -33.32 -13.57
CA ARG A 181 -10.61 -34.07 -13.31
C ARG A 181 -11.32 -33.60 -12.04
N TRP A 182 -10.64 -32.83 -11.19
CA TRP A 182 -11.15 -32.39 -9.90
C TRP A 182 -12.52 -31.70 -9.98
N PRO A 183 -12.83 -30.80 -10.95
CA PRO A 183 -14.16 -30.19 -11.07
C PRO A 183 -15.29 -31.21 -11.26
N TYR A 184 -15.03 -32.31 -12.00
CA TYR A 184 -16.01 -33.37 -12.21
C TYR A 184 -16.18 -34.27 -10.98
N GLN A 185 -15.11 -34.47 -10.21
CA GLN A 185 -15.19 -35.18 -8.93
C GLN A 185 -15.97 -34.35 -7.91
N LEU A 186 -15.71 -33.04 -7.83
CA LEU A 186 -16.47 -32.10 -7.03
C LEU A 186 -17.95 -32.10 -7.42
N LYS A 187 -18.26 -32.13 -8.73
CA LYS A 187 -19.64 -32.25 -9.21
C LYS A 187 -20.34 -33.47 -8.64
N LYS A 188 -19.67 -34.64 -8.62
CA LYS A 188 -20.25 -35.86 -8.05
C LYS A 188 -20.56 -35.71 -6.56
N VAL A 189 -19.66 -35.11 -5.78
CA VAL A 189 -19.91 -34.82 -4.35
C VAL A 189 -21.13 -33.91 -4.19
N TYR A 190 -21.17 -32.81 -4.94
CA TYR A 190 -22.27 -31.84 -4.90
C TYR A 190 -23.61 -32.45 -5.33
N ASP A 191 -23.66 -33.18 -6.45
CA ASP A 191 -24.86 -33.86 -6.94
C ASP A 191 -25.38 -34.89 -5.92
N ASN A 192 -24.46 -35.64 -5.29
CA ASN A 192 -24.83 -36.59 -4.24
C ASN A 192 -25.39 -35.87 -3.01
N LEU A 193 -24.80 -34.75 -2.56
CA LEU A 193 -25.33 -33.94 -1.47
C LEU A 193 -26.74 -33.44 -1.77
N VAL A 194 -26.95 -32.85 -2.96
CA VAL A 194 -28.28 -32.36 -3.38
C VAL A 194 -29.29 -33.50 -3.41
N ARG A 195 -28.89 -34.69 -3.87
CA ARG A 195 -29.76 -35.86 -3.92
C ARG A 195 -30.11 -36.40 -2.54
N ASP A 196 -29.09 -36.67 -1.72
CA ASP A 196 -29.22 -37.42 -0.47
C ASP A 196 -29.85 -36.59 0.66
N LEU A 197 -29.87 -35.26 0.49
CA LEU A 197 -30.51 -34.30 1.38
C LEU A 197 -31.87 -33.81 0.88
N GLY A 198 -32.37 -34.33 -0.25
CA GLY A 198 -33.69 -33.96 -0.76
C GLY A 198 -33.79 -32.51 -1.25
N LEU A 199 -32.69 -31.93 -1.75
CA LEU A 199 -32.61 -30.52 -2.17
C LEU A 199 -32.92 -30.33 -3.66
N GLN A 200 -33.43 -31.36 -4.34
CA GLN A 200 -33.78 -31.29 -5.75
C GLN A 200 -34.86 -30.21 -5.98
N GLY A 201 -34.65 -29.34 -6.97
CA GLY A 201 -35.56 -28.22 -7.27
C GLY A 201 -35.27 -26.96 -6.45
N GLN A 202 -34.33 -26.99 -5.51
CA GLN A 202 -33.83 -25.79 -4.82
C GLN A 202 -32.55 -25.30 -5.51
N VAL A 203 -32.35 -23.98 -5.53
CA VAL A 203 -31.06 -23.40 -5.91
C VAL A 203 -30.18 -23.40 -4.66
N VAL A 204 -29.19 -24.29 -4.62
CA VAL A 204 -28.22 -24.41 -3.52
C VAL A 204 -26.86 -23.92 -4.03
N PRO A 205 -26.42 -22.69 -3.73
CA PRO A 205 -25.11 -22.22 -4.16
C PRO A 205 -23.96 -23.07 -3.63
N LEU A 206 -22.96 -23.31 -4.47
CA LEU A 206 -21.68 -23.91 -4.09
C LEU A 206 -20.59 -22.84 -4.14
N LEU A 207 -20.03 -22.46 -3.00
CA LEU A 207 -18.91 -21.51 -2.94
C LEU A 207 -17.59 -22.29 -2.87
N VAL A 208 -16.68 -22.02 -3.81
CA VAL A 208 -15.42 -22.76 -4.00
C VAL A 208 -14.25 -21.81 -3.81
N GLY A 209 -13.44 -22.03 -2.77
CA GLY A 209 -12.31 -21.15 -2.47
C GLY A 209 -11.05 -21.54 -3.20
N GLU A 210 -10.36 -20.54 -3.75
CA GLU A 210 -9.02 -20.67 -4.27
C GLU A 210 -8.02 -21.02 -3.16
N VAL A 211 -7.03 -21.86 -3.50
CA VAL A 211 -5.85 -22.07 -2.63
C VAL A 211 -4.98 -20.82 -2.63
N VAL A 212 -3.94 -20.76 -1.79
CA VAL A 212 -3.03 -19.60 -1.71
C VAL A 212 -2.62 -19.15 -3.11
N ASN A 213 -2.90 -17.88 -3.42
CA ASN A 213 -2.77 -17.34 -4.77
C ASN A 213 -1.29 -17.08 -5.14
N SER A 214 -1.01 -17.01 -6.44
CA SER A 214 0.35 -16.85 -6.96
C SER A 214 0.95 -15.49 -6.62
N ASP A 215 0.13 -14.45 -6.43
CA ASP A 215 0.54 -13.12 -5.95
C ASP A 215 1.15 -13.15 -4.53
N ARG A 216 0.87 -14.20 -3.76
CA ARG A 216 1.43 -14.48 -2.43
C ARG A 216 2.45 -15.62 -2.43
N GLY A 217 2.86 -16.09 -3.61
CA GLY A 217 3.83 -17.18 -3.76
C GLY A 217 3.28 -18.57 -3.44
N GLY A 218 1.96 -18.78 -3.53
CA GLY A 218 1.32 -20.04 -3.17
C GLY A 218 1.88 -21.25 -3.91
N VAL A 219 2.25 -22.30 -3.17
CA VAL A 219 2.85 -23.53 -3.72
C VAL A 219 1.88 -24.27 -4.64
N CYS A 220 0.59 -24.23 -4.30
CA CYS A 220 -0.49 -24.89 -5.05
C CYS A 220 -1.22 -23.95 -6.00
N ALA A 221 -0.73 -22.73 -6.24
CA ALA A 221 -1.46 -21.70 -6.99
C ALA A 221 -1.89 -22.14 -8.41
N SER A 222 -1.19 -23.09 -9.03
CA SER A 222 -1.59 -23.69 -10.33
C SER A 222 -2.94 -24.42 -10.27
N HIS A 223 -3.40 -24.83 -9.08
CA HIS A 223 -4.72 -25.40 -8.92
C HIS A 223 -5.85 -24.37 -9.06
N ASN A 224 -5.57 -23.07 -8.91
CA ASN A 224 -6.59 -22.04 -9.11
C ASN A 224 -7.13 -22.02 -10.57
N ASP A 225 -6.32 -22.40 -11.56
CA ASP A 225 -6.77 -22.61 -12.94
C ASP A 225 -7.75 -23.80 -13.08
N VAL A 226 -7.65 -24.77 -12.18
CA VAL A 226 -8.60 -25.90 -12.08
C VAL A 226 -9.90 -25.43 -11.42
N ILE A 227 -9.79 -24.70 -10.31
CA ILE A 227 -10.94 -24.15 -9.57
C ILE A 227 -11.76 -23.19 -10.44
N ALA A 228 -11.08 -22.35 -11.23
CA ALA A 228 -11.71 -21.41 -12.16
C ALA A 228 -12.66 -22.09 -13.18
N ARG A 229 -12.46 -23.39 -13.46
CA ARG A 229 -13.31 -24.16 -14.37
C ARG A 229 -14.56 -24.75 -13.72
N VAL A 230 -14.66 -24.78 -12.39
CA VAL A 230 -15.81 -25.39 -11.68
C VAL A 230 -17.15 -24.83 -12.14
N PRO A 231 -17.35 -23.51 -12.31
CA PRO A 231 -18.63 -22.97 -12.77
C PRO A 231 -19.08 -23.47 -14.15
N SER A 232 -18.14 -23.93 -15.00
CA SER A 232 -18.50 -24.52 -16.30
C SER A 232 -19.03 -25.95 -16.19
N VAL A 233 -18.77 -26.63 -15.08
CA VAL A 233 -19.20 -28.01 -14.79
C VAL A 233 -20.37 -28.04 -13.79
N ILE A 234 -20.42 -27.07 -12.88
CA ILE A 234 -21.43 -26.90 -11.84
C ILE A 234 -21.96 -25.45 -11.93
N PRO A 235 -23.07 -25.20 -12.64
CA PRO A 235 -23.58 -23.83 -12.84
C PRO A 235 -23.95 -23.08 -11.55
N GLN A 236 -24.21 -23.79 -10.45
CA GLN A 236 -24.48 -23.20 -9.12
C GLN A 236 -23.20 -22.81 -8.39
N ALA A 237 -22.02 -23.05 -8.97
CA ALA A 237 -20.75 -22.79 -8.31
C ALA A 237 -20.26 -21.35 -8.52
N HIS A 238 -19.67 -20.80 -7.47
CA HIS A 238 -19.05 -19.49 -7.46
C HIS A 238 -17.66 -19.57 -6.84
N VAL A 239 -16.65 -19.11 -7.58
CA VAL A 239 -15.27 -19.09 -7.11
C VAL A 239 -15.06 -17.90 -6.17
N ILE A 240 -14.39 -18.14 -5.04
CA ILE A 240 -14.00 -17.15 -4.05
C ILE A 240 -12.50 -16.92 -4.19
N SER A 241 -12.12 -15.74 -4.69
CA SER A 241 -10.72 -15.37 -4.92
C SER A 241 -9.95 -15.29 -3.60
N SER A 242 -8.75 -15.86 -3.61
CA SER A 242 -7.79 -15.77 -2.50
C SER A 242 -6.68 -14.74 -2.76
N SER A 243 -6.71 -14.03 -3.90
CA SER A 243 -5.74 -12.98 -4.23
C SER A 243 -5.67 -11.92 -3.12
N GLY A 244 -4.44 -11.54 -2.75
CA GLY A 244 -4.12 -10.61 -1.68
C GLY A 244 -4.30 -11.15 -0.25
N CYS A 245 -4.84 -12.35 -0.05
CA CYS A 245 -5.04 -12.90 1.29
C CYS A 245 -3.69 -13.27 1.94
N ALA A 246 -3.50 -12.89 3.20
CA ALA A 246 -2.27 -13.21 3.93
C ALA A 246 -2.11 -14.73 4.13
N ASN A 247 -0.88 -15.21 4.05
CA ASN A 247 -0.55 -16.63 4.02
C ASN A 247 0.45 -17.04 5.10
N ALA A 248 0.40 -18.32 5.48
CA ALA A 248 1.36 -18.93 6.38
C ALA A 248 2.71 -19.14 5.70
N PHE A 249 3.77 -19.34 6.50
CA PHE A 249 5.13 -19.54 6.00
C PHE A 249 5.31 -20.75 5.09
N ASP A 250 4.42 -21.74 5.18
CA ASP A 250 4.43 -22.93 4.32
C ASP A 250 3.94 -22.67 2.89
N LEU A 251 3.31 -21.50 2.64
CA LEU A 251 2.74 -21.09 1.35
C LEU A 251 1.66 -22.06 0.80
N LEU A 252 1.20 -23.00 1.62
CA LEU A 252 0.12 -23.95 1.35
C LEU A 252 -1.18 -23.50 2.01
N HIS A 253 -1.06 -22.84 3.16
CA HIS A 253 -2.16 -22.41 3.99
C HIS A 253 -2.22 -20.89 4.15
N PHE A 254 -3.41 -20.41 4.49
CA PHE A 254 -3.59 -19.04 4.93
C PHE A 254 -3.19 -18.88 6.41
N ASN A 255 -2.70 -17.71 6.80
CA ASN A 255 -2.56 -17.37 8.21
C ASN A 255 -3.94 -16.95 8.78
N ALA A 256 -4.00 -16.58 10.06
CA ALA A 256 -5.27 -16.20 10.69
C ALA A 256 -5.96 -15.07 9.92
N GLU A 257 -5.25 -13.98 9.63
CA GLU A 257 -5.74 -12.85 8.84
C GLU A 257 -6.31 -13.26 7.47
N GLY A 258 -5.60 -14.12 6.74
CA GLY A 258 -6.04 -14.62 5.44
C GLY A 258 -7.35 -15.43 5.52
N TYR A 259 -7.51 -16.28 6.53
CA TYR A 259 -8.78 -16.99 6.73
C TYR A 259 -9.94 -16.07 7.13
N ARG A 260 -9.68 -15.01 7.92
CA ARG A 260 -10.70 -14.00 8.21
C ARG A 260 -11.18 -13.36 6.92
N GLU A 261 -10.24 -12.90 6.09
CA GLU A 261 -10.58 -12.22 4.84
C GLU A 261 -11.28 -13.16 3.86
N LEU A 262 -10.80 -14.40 3.69
CA LEU A 262 -11.49 -15.40 2.90
C LEU A 262 -12.93 -15.63 3.41
N GLY A 263 -13.10 -15.84 4.72
CA GLY A 263 -14.42 -16.02 5.33
C GLY A 263 -15.38 -14.86 5.01
N ARG A 264 -14.90 -13.61 5.12
CA ARG A 264 -15.68 -12.44 4.70
C ARG A 264 -16.04 -12.48 3.22
N ARG A 265 -15.11 -12.87 2.33
CA ARG A 265 -15.37 -12.99 0.89
C ARG A 265 -16.42 -14.06 0.57
N TYR A 266 -16.36 -15.22 1.21
CA TYR A 266 -17.41 -16.23 1.13
C TYR A 266 -18.78 -15.65 1.53
N ALA A 267 -18.83 -14.91 2.65
CA ALA A 267 -20.08 -14.36 3.17
C ALA A 267 -20.65 -13.28 2.26
N ARG A 268 -19.82 -12.34 1.79
CA ARG A 268 -20.22 -11.30 0.83
C ARG A 268 -20.81 -11.93 -0.43
N LYS A 269 -20.16 -12.98 -0.97
CA LYS A 269 -20.69 -13.68 -2.14
C LYS A 269 -22.04 -14.33 -1.85
N MET A 270 -22.20 -14.97 -0.68
CA MET A 270 -23.47 -15.57 -0.28
C MET A 270 -24.58 -14.50 -0.13
N LEU A 271 -24.29 -13.38 0.54
CA LEU A 271 -25.24 -12.27 0.70
C LEU A 271 -25.70 -11.70 -0.65
N GLN A 272 -24.80 -11.56 -1.62
CA GLN A 272 -25.16 -11.17 -2.99
C GLN A 272 -26.12 -12.16 -3.64
N LEU A 273 -25.88 -13.47 -3.48
CA LEU A 273 -26.77 -14.51 -4.02
C LEU A 273 -28.13 -14.54 -3.31
N MET A 274 -28.19 -14.04 -2.08
CA MET A 274 -29.42 -13.83 -1.32
C MET A 274 -30.13 -12.51 -1.68
N GLY A 275 -29.58 -11.71 -2.60
CA GLY A 275 -30.19 -10.46 -3.07
C GLY A 275 -29.88 -9.22 -2.23
N TYR A 276 -28.90 -9.29 -1.32
CA TYR A 276 -28.45 -8.10 -0.60
C TYR A 276 -27.55 -7.24 -1.49
N ASP A 277 -27.76 -5.92 -1.45
CA ASP A 277 -26.90 -4.94 -2.10
C ASP A 277 -25.60 -4.78 -1.30
N ILE A 278 -24.75 -5.80 -1.40
CA ILE A 278 -23.39 -5.76 -0.92
C ILE A 278 -22.55 -5.24 -2.07
N PRO A 279 -21.92 -4.05 -1.95
CA PRO A 279 -21.01 -3.56 -2.97
C PRO A 279 -20.08 -4.70 -3.37
N GLN A 280 -20.03 -5.02 -4.67
CA GLN A 280 -18.85 -5.73 -5.14
C GLN A 280 -17.66 -4.90 -4.66
N LEU A 281 -16.62 -5.55 -4.18
CA LEU A 281 -15.31 -4.92 -4.14
C LEU A 281 -14.94 -4.60 -5.59
N THR A 282 -15.47 -3.49 -6.08
CA THR A 282 -15.01 -2.81 -7.27
C THR A 282 -13.66 -2.23 -6.89
N TRP A 283 -12.86 -1.92 -7.90
CA TRP A 283 -11.54 -1.29 -7.74
C TRP A 283 -11.53 -0.03 -6.83
N ARG A 284 -12.70 0.56 -6.52
CA ARG A 284 -12.82 1.67 -5.57
C ARG A 284 -12.95 1.27 -4.09
N ASP A 285 -13.45 0.07 -3.78
CA ASP A 285 -13.78 -0.32 -2.40
C ASP A 285 -12.68 -1.11 -1.67
N SER A 286 -11.74 -1.70 -2.41
CA SER A 286 -10.37 -1.90 -1.90
C SER A 286 -9.56 -0.75 -2.47
N ARG A 287 -8.95 0.11 -1.64
CA ARG A 287 -7.91 1.00 -2.16
C ARG A 287 -6.91 0.11 -2.91
N PHE A 288 -6.86 0.23 -4.23
CA PHE A 288 -5.76 -0.36 -4.99
C PHE A 288 -4.53 0.42 -4.57
N GLU A 289 -3.81 -0.11 -3.58
CA GLU A 289 -2.55 0.44 -3.15
C GLU A 289 -1.51 0.06 -4.18
N SER A 290 -1.16 1.03 -5.02
CA SER A 290 -0.14 0.88 -6.04
C SER A 290 1.26 0.71 -5.47
N HIS A 291 1.45 1.02 -4.19
CA HIS A 291 2.59 0.60 -3.41
C HIS A 291 2.19 0.28 -1.97
N ILE A 292 2.81 -0.76 -1.41
CA ILE A 292 2.64 -1.18 0.00
C ILE A 292 4.03 -1.24 0.63
N ILE A 293 4.23 -0.46 1.70
CA ILE A 293 5.46 -0.47 2.49
C ILE A 293 5.34 -1.59 3.54
N HIS A 294 6.25 -2.55 3.49
CA HIS A 294 6.34 -3.68 4.42
C HIS A 294 7.45 -3.47 5.45
N PRO A 295 7.41 -4.19 6.59
CA PRO A 295 8.55 -4.28 7.49
C PRO A 295 9.84 -4.72 6.78
N GLY A 296 10.99 -4.24 7.26
CA GLY A 296 12.30 -4.62 6.73
C GLY A 296 12.67 -3.93 5.41
N ASN A 297 12.18 -2.70 5.20
CA ASN A 297 12.56 -1.84 4.08
C ASN A 297 12.18 -2.42 2.70
N ARG A 298 11.05 -3.13 2.63
CA ARG A 298 10.55 -3.74 1.40
C ARG A 298 9.31 -2.99 0.93
N VAL A 299 9.23 -2.72 -0.37
CA VAL A 299 8.06 -2.09 -0.97
C VAL A 299 7.57 -2.94 -2.13
N THR A 300 6.30 -3.33 -2.08
CA THR A 300 5.62 -3.95 -3.21
C THR A 300 4.99 -2.85 -4.05
N PHE A 301 5.29 -2.83 -5.35
CA PHE A 301 4.64 -1.96 -6.31
C PHE A 301 3.67 -2.78 -7.17
N SER A 302 2.52 -2.19 -7.48
CA SER A 302 1.43 -2.81 -8.22
C SER A 302 0.92 -1.86 -9.32
N TYR A 303 0.72 -2.38 -10.52
CA TYR A 303 0.19 -1.62 -11.65
C TYR A 303 -0.79 -2.46 -12.47
N ARG A 304 -2.01 -1.96 -12.70
CA ARG A 304 -3.04 -2.68 -13.47
C ARG A 304 -2.90 -2.38 -14.97
N ALA A 305 -2.53 -3.40 -15.74
CA ALA A 305 -2.43 -3.31 -17.19
C ALA A 305 -2.73 -4.69 -17.83
N PRO A 306 -4.01 -5.10 -17.92
CA PRO A 306 -4.38 -6.47 -18.30
C PRO A 306 -3.84 -6.90 -19.67
N GLU A 307 -3.90 -5.98 -20.64
CA GLU A 307 -3.48 -6.21 -22.02
C GLU A 307 -1.98 -5.98 -22.25
N ALA A 308 -1.23 -5.50 -21.26
CA ALA A 308 0.20 -5.29 -21.43
C ALA A 308 0.92 -6.62 -21.65
N SER A 309 2.01 -6.59 -22.42
CA SER A 309 2.88 -7.75 -22.61
C SER A 309 4.06 -7.74 -21.64
N LYS A 310 4.52 -6.56 -21.24
CA LYS A 310 5.63 -6.34 -20.31
C LYS A 310 5.39 -5.11 -19.45
N VAL A 311 5.56 -5.25 -18.14
CA VAL A 311 5.61 -4.12 -17.21
C VAL A 311 6.88 -4.20 -16.36
N GLU A 312 7.57 -3.07 -16.22
CA GLU A 312 8.75 -2.92 -15.38
C GLU A 312 8.58 -1.73 -14.42
N LEU A 313 9.14 -1.84 -13.22
CA LEU A 313 9.31 -0.73 -12.29
C LEU A 313 10.66 -0.04 -12.59
N SER A 314 10.68 1.29 -12.52
CA SER A 314 11.90 2.10 -12.57
C SER A 314 11.89 3.08 -11.40
N GLY A 315 13.01 3.31 -10.74
CA GLY A 315 13.07 4.22 -9.59
C GLY A 315 14.49 4.49 -9.10
N GLN A 316 14.70 5.63 -8.46
CA GLN A 316 16.03 6.08 -7.99
C GLN A 316 16.65 5.17 -6.91
N PHE A 317 15.84 4.35 -6.24
CA PHE A 317 16.26 3.44 -5.17
C PHE A 317 16.90 2.12 -5.67
N MET A 318 17.05 1.92 -6.99
CA MET A 318 17.61 0.69 -7.56
C MET A 318 18.37 0.92 -8.87
N ASP A 319 19.29 0.01 -9.18
CA ASP A 319 19.97 -0.02 -10.47
C ASP A 319 19.11 -0.69 -11.54
N GLY A 320 18.90 0.03 -12.64
CA GLY A 320 18.12 -0.45 -13.78
C GLY A 320 16.62 -0.63 -13.46
N ASN A 321 15.92 -1.27 -14.39
CA ASN A 321 14.48 -1.53 -14.25
C ASN A 321 14.22 -2.93 -13.69
N ARG A 322 13.15 -3.08 -12.92
CA ARG A 322 12.73 -4.35 -12.32
C ARG A 322 11.51 -4.91 -13.05
N PRO A 323 11.59 -6.10 -13.68
CA PRO A 323 10.43 -6.77 -14.25
C PRO A 323 9.34 -7.02 -13.21
N MET A 324 8.09 -6.88 -13.62
CA MET A 324 6.90 -7.16 -12.82
C MET A 324 6.20 -8.44 -13.30
N VAL A 325 5.43 -9.08 -12.42
CA VAL A 325 4.71 -10.33 -12.71
C VAL A 325 3.21 -10.06 -12.73
N ARG A 326 2.53 -10.45 -13.83
CA ARG A 326 1.08 -10.30 -14.01
C ARG A 326 0.30 -11.44 -13.33
N ASN A 327 -0.71 -11.11 -12.54
CA ASN A 327 -1.69 -12.07 -12.00
C ASN A 327 -2.89 -12.30 -12.95
N SER A 328 -3.81 -13.18 -12.58
CA SER A 328 -5.00 -13.52 -13.39
C SER A 328 -5.97 -12.35 -13.61
N GLU A 329 -5.89 -11.30 -12.79
CA GLU A 329 -6.75 -10.11 -12.89
C GLU A 329 -6.14 -9.00 -13.75
N GLY A 330 -4.94 -9.21 -14.30
CA GLY A 330 -4.22 -8.23 -15.10
C GLY A 330 -3.45 -7.17 -14.28
N VAL A 331 -3.16 -7.47 -13.01
CA VAL A 331 -2.33 -6.64 -12.14
C VAL A 331 -0.90 -7.15 -12.16
N TRP A 332 0.03 -6.26 -12.47
CA TRP A 332 1.46 -6.50 -12.44
C TRP A 332 2.00 -6.12 -11.08
N SER A 333 2.87 -6.94 -10.48
CA SER A 333 3.51 -6.59 -9.21
C SER A 333 5.00 -6.97 -9.17
N THR A 334 5.76 -6.22 -8.36
CA THR A 334 7.14 -6.59 -7.99
C THR A 334 7.44 -6.07 -6.60
N THR A 335 8.36 -6.71 -5.88
CA THR A 335 8.80 -6.25 -4.55
C THR A 335 10.29 -5.97 -4.59
N VAL A 336 10.67 -4.79 -4.12
CA VAL A 336 12.06 -4.31 -4.06
C VAL A 336 12.42 -3.95 -2.63
N ARG A 337 13.71 -3.90 -2.33
CA ARG A 337 14.23 -3.40 -1.05
C ARG A 337 14.75 -1.98 -1.26
N ILE A 338 14.37 -1.06 -0.39
CA ILE A 338 14.74 0.36 -0.45
C ILE A 338 15.54 0.67 0.81
N PRO A 339 16.86 0.86 0.73
CA PRO A 339 17.75 0.79 1.88
C PRO A 339 17.47 1.87 2.93
N ASP A 340 17.21 3.10 2.49
CA ASP A 340 17.13 4.28 3.34
C ASP A 340 15.73 4.90 3.31
N ALA A 341 15.37 5.56 4.40
CA ALA A 341 14.14 6.32 4.48
C ALA A 341 14.33 7.68 3.82
N ASP A 342 13.66 7.89 2.68
CA ASP A 342 13.65 9.15 1.97
C ASP A 342 12.53 9.21 0.92
N ILE A 343 12.52 10.28 0.14
CA ILE A 343 11.60 10.53 -0.97
C ILE A 343 12.30 10.21 -2.29
N TYR A 344 11.76 9.24 -3.03
CA TYR A 344 12.32 8.72 -4.27
C TYR A 344 11.35 8.88 -5.45
N PRO A 345 11.81 9.43 -6.60
CA PRO A 345 11.04 9.35 -7.83
C PRO A 345 11.03 7.92 -8.39
N TYR A 346 9.87 7.48 -8.88
CA TYR A 346 9.67 6.21 -9.57
C TYR A 346 8.61 6.32 -10.68
N ASN A 347 8.59 5.34 -11.57
CA ASN A 347 7.56 5.18 -12.59
C ASN A 347 7.46 3.72 -13.04
N PHE A 348 6.43 3.42 -13.82
CA PHE A 348 6.31 2.14 -14.53
C PHE A 348 6.74 2.30 -15.97
N ILE A 349 7.14 1.20 -16.61
CA ILE A 349 7.42 1.10 -18.04
C ILE A 349 6.52 0.00 -18.57
N VAL A 350 5.50 0.38 -19.34
CA VAL A 350 4.47 -0.52 -19.89
C VAL A 350 4.71 -0.64 -21.39
N ASP A 351 5.08 -1.83 -21.85
CA ASP A 351 5.39 -2.11 -23.26
C ASP A 351 6.36 -1.09 -23.89
N GLY A 352 7.37 -0.67 -23.12
CA GLY A 352 8.40 0.28 -23.54
C GLY A 352 8.07 1.77 -23.33
N VAL A 353 6.87 2.09 -22.82
CA VAL A 353 6.44 3.47 -22.55
C VAL A 353 6.49 3.77 -21.05
N SER A 354 7.21 4.82 -20.66
CA SER A 354 7.21 5.31 -19.28
C SER A 354 5.88 5.94 -18.92
N VAL A 355 5.27 5.47 -17.83
CA VAL A 355 3.99 5.96 -17.30
C VAL A 355 4.08 6.17 -15.79
N GLN A 356 3.34 7.16 -15.31
CA GLN A 356 3.18 7.44 -13.89
C GLN A 356 2.36 6.34 -13.21
N ASP A 357 2.50 6.27 -11.89
CA ASP A 357 1.56 5.54 -11.05
C ASP A 357 0.23 6.31 -10.98
N GLN A 358 -0.81 5.75 -11.60
CA GLN A 358 -2.13 6.36 -11.68
C GLN A 358 -2.84 6.50 -10.32
N ASN A 359 -2.38 5.79 -9.28
CA ASN A 359 -2.98 5.83 -7.95
C ASN A 359 -2.12 6.60 -6.94
N ASN A 360 -0.98 7.14 -7.36
CA ASN A 360 -0.15 8.00 -6.53
C ASN A 360 -0.39 9.48 -6.88
N ILE A 361 -0.90 10.23 -5.90
CA ILE A 361 -1.16 11.67 -6.04
C ILE A 361 0.12 12.51 -5.95
N GLU A 362 1.18 11.95 -5.38
CA GLU A 362 2.46 12.62 -5.21
C GLU A 362 3.29 12.48 -6.49
N ILE A 363 3.53 13.61 -7.14
CA ILE A 363 4.23 13.70 -8.42
C ILE A 363 5.44 14.62 -8.33
N PHE A 364 6.52 14.23 -8.98
CA PHE A 364 7.73 15.05 -9.14
C PHE A 364 7.44 16.15 -10.17
N PRO A 365 7.43 17.44 -9.78
CA PRO A 365 7.22 18.54 -10.70
C PRO A 365 8.43 18.73 -11.61
N ASN A 366 8.25 18.49 -12.91
CA ASN A 366 9.30 18.58 -13.91
C ASN A 366 8.73 19.15 -15.22
N GLU A 367 9.55 19.86 -15.98
CA GLU A 367 9.24 20.35 -17.33
C GLU A 367 8.85 19.18 -18.26
N ASN A 368 9.57 18.05 -18.13
CA ASN A 368 9.41 16.86 -18.98
C ASN A 368 8.52 15.80 -18.30
N PHE A 369 8.99 14.56 -18.23
CA PHE A 369 8.30 13.47 -17.58
C PHE A 369 8.22 13.72 -16.07
N LYS A 370 7.01 13.72 -15.52
CA LYS A 370 6.77 13.91 -14.09
C LYS A 370 6.68 12.53 -13.45
N ALA A 371 7.72 12.06 -12.77
CA ALA A 371 7.70 10.76 -12.09
C ALA A 371 6.71 10.79 -10.89
N SER A 372 6.27 9.62 -10.42
CA SER A 372 5.58 9.50 -9.13
C SER A 372 6.59 9.55 -7.98
N LEU A 373 6.18 9.96 -6.78
CA LEU A 373 7.05 10.06 -5.61
C LEU A 373 6.68 8.99 -4.58
N LEU A 374 7.65 8.18 -4.18
CA LEU A 374 7.55 7.29 -3.05
C LEU A 374 8.20 7.95 -1.83
N GLU A 375 7.45 8.14 -0.76
CA GLU A 375 8.00 8.57 0.53
C GLU A 375 8.12 7.33 1.44
N ILE A 376 9.34 7.00 1.84
CA ILE A 376 9.60 6.04 2.91
C ILE A 376 9.61 6.80 4.24
N PRO A 377 8.66 6.55 5.15
CA PRO A 377 8.52 7.35 6.37
C PRO A 377 9.75 7.26 7.29
N ASP A 378 10.15 8.40 7.82
CA ASP A 378 11.09 8.54 8.94
C ASP A 378 10.53 9.55 9.95
N PRO A 379 10.08 9.13 11.14
CA PRO A 379 9.49 10.04 12.12
C PRO A 379 10.45 11.13 12.61
N ASP A 380 11.77 10.91 12.51
CA ASP A 380 12.79 11.85 13.00
C ASP A 380 13.31 12.79 11.90
N ALA A 381 12.92 12.57 10.63
CA ALA A 381 13.36 13.40 9.52
C ALA A 381 12.76 14.81 9.59
N LEU A 382 13.57 15.82 9.23
CA LEU A 382 13.12 17.22 9.20
C LEU A 382 12.02 17.50 8.18
N TYR A 383 11.85 16.64 7.18
CA TYR A 383 10.80 16.75 6.18
C TYR A 383 9.48 16.08 6.61
N THR A 384 9.43 15.47 7.81
CA THR A 384 8.23 14.87 8.38
C THR A 384 7.32 15.92 8.97
N VAL A 385 6.02 15.83 8.63
CA VAL A 385 5.00 16.75 9.11
C VAL A 385 4.73 16.48 10.58
N ASN A 386 5.22 17.38 11.44
CA ASN A 386 5.02 17.33 12.89
C ASN A 386 3.92 18.30 13.33
N ASP A 387 3.41 18.11 14.55
CA ASP A 387 2.46 19.04 15.20
C ASP A 387 3.17 20.32 15.66
N VAL A 388 3.46 21.20 14.70
CA VAL A 388 4.09 22.51 14.90
C VAL A 388 3.32 23.59 14.14
N PRO A 389 3.47 24.88 14.49
CA PRO A 389 2.86 25.95 13.71
C PRO A 389 3.35 25.93 12.25
N HIS A 390 2.41 25.79 11.31
CA HIS A 390 2.72 25.71 9.89
C HIS A 390 2.63 27.05 9.17
N GLY A 391 3.61 27.30 8.29
CA GLY A 391 3.58 28.40 7.33
C GLY A 391 2.58 28.16 6.18
N LYS A 392 2.51 29.12 5.26
CA LYS A 392 1.68 29.04 4.05
C LYS A 392 2.55 29.11 2.81
N VAL A 393 2.28 28.22 1.85
CA VAL A 393 2.84 28.26 0.49
C VAL A 393 1.77 28.82 -0.45
N GLN A 394 2.13 29.83 -1.23
CA GLN A 394 1.25 30.54 -2.15
C GLN A 394 1.78 30.39 -3.58
N TYR A 395 0.89 30.06 -4.51
CA TYR A 395 1.17 30.14 -5.95
C TYR A 395 0.96 31.58 -6.41
N CYS A 396 1.96 32.13 -7.07
CA CYS A 396 1.95 33.51 -7.53
C CYS A 396 2.37 33.60 -8.99
N THR A 397 1.94 34.67 -9.65
CA THR A 397 2.33 35.03 -11.01
C THR A 397 2.76 36.48 -11.03
N TYR A 398 3.85 36.77 -11.73
CA TYR A 398 4.34 38.12 -11.98
C TYR A 398 4.65 38.28 -13.46
N HIS A 399 4.61 39.52 -13.94
CA HIS A 399 5.02 39.84 -15.30
C HIS A 399 6.53 40.06 -15.34
N SER A 400 7.24 39.36 -16.24
CA SER A 400 8.66 39.51 -16.49
C SER A 400 8.88 40.44 -17.69
N GLU A 401 9.45 41.61 -17.44
CA GLU A 401 9.91 42.53 -18.50
C GLU A 401 11.17 41.99 -19.21
N VAL A 402 11.94 41.10 -18.56
CA VAL A 402 13.16 40.51 -19.12
C VAL A 402 12.83 39.43 -20.16
N LEU A 403 11.72 38.70 -19.95
CA LEU A 403 11.27 37.62 -20.84
C LEU A 403 10.00 37.96 -21.61
N ASP A 404 9.41 39.15 -21.38
CA ASP A 404 8.14 39.59 -21.96
C ASP A 404 7.04 38.52 -21.80
N SER A 405 6.87 38.02 -20.57
CA SER A 405 5.92 36.95 -20.27
C SER A 405 5.51 36.91 -18.80
N ASP A 406 4.31 36.40 -18.54
CA ASP A 406 3.85 36.09 -17.18
C ASP A 406 4.50 34.79 -16.69
N ARG A 407 5.12 34.84 -15.50
CA ARG A 407 5.92 33.74 -14.97
C ARG A 407 5.48 33.34 -13.56
N PRO A 408 5.52 32.03 -13.25
CA PRO A 408 5.14 31.53 -11.94
C PRO A 408 6.29 31.63 -10.94
N LEU A 409 5.92 31.78 -9.67
CA LEU A 409 6.78 31.51 -8.51
C LEU A 409 5.92 31.03 -7.33
N LEU A 410 6.53 30.33 -6.38
CA LEU A 410 5.90 30.03 -5.09
C LEU A 410 6.50 30.90 -3.99
N VAL A 411 5.68 31.31 -3.03
CA VAL A 411 6.13 32.02 -1.82
C VAL A 411 5.69 31.28 -0.58
N TYR A 412 6.66 30.85 0.23
CA TYR A 412 6.43 30.43 1.61
C TYR A 412 6.45 31.65 2.54
N THR A 413 5.48 31.74 3.42
CA THR A 413 5.42 32.70 4.53
C THR A 413 5.38 31.95 5.86
N PRO A 414 6.12 32.39 6.89
CA PRO A 414 6.24 31.63 8.13
C PRO A 414 4.94 31.67 8.93
N ALA A 415 4.77 30.69 9.82
CA ALA A 415 3.63 30.63 10.73
C ALA A 415 3.42 31.98 11.47
N GLY A 416 2.17 32.42 11.54
CA GLY A 416 1.80 33.70 12.15
C GLY A 416 1.96 34.94 11.26
N TYR A 417 2.47 34.79 10.02
CA TYR A 417 2.61 35.91 9.07
C TYR A 417 1.31 36.73 8.95
N GLU A 418 0.16 36.09 8.70
CA GLU A 418 -1.14 36.74 8.48
C GLU A 418 -1.68 37.55 9.66
N LYS A 419 -1.23 37.26 10.88
CA LYS A 419 -1.78 37.87 12.11
C LYS A 419 -1.00 39.10 12.57
N GLY A 420 0.04 39.52 11.84
CA GLY A 420 0.96 40.56 12.31
C GLY A 420 1.46 41.50 11.23
N SER A 421 2.14 42.56 11.67
CA SER A 421 2.75 43.61 10.84
C SER A 421 4.27 43.46 10.69
N ARG A 422 4.86 42.40 11.27
CA ARG A 422 6.31 42.14 11.21
C ARG A 422 6.77 42.02 9.76
N LYS A 423 7.94 42.61 9.48
CA LYS A 423 8.69 42.41 8.22
C LYS A 423 9.74 41.32 8.40
N TYR A 424 9.92 40.49 7.38
CA TYR A 424 10.75 39.28 7.41
C TYR A 424 11.94 39.39 6.44
N PRO A 425 13.10 38.76 6.75
CA PRO A 425 14.13 38.55 5.75
C PRO A 425 13.61 37.61 4.64
N VAL A 426 14.24 37.66 3.47
CA VAL A 426 13.81 36.93 2.27
C VAL A 426 14.93 36.01 1.79
N PHE A 427 14.59 34.75 1.58
CA PHE A 427 15.46 33.74 1.00
C PHE A 427 14.95 33.35 -0.40
N TYR A 428 15.77 33.55 -1.43
CA TYR A 428 15.46 33.14 -2.80
C TYR A 428 16.11 31.78 -3.07
N LEU A 429 15.30 30.78 -3.43
CA LEU A 429 15.71 29.38 -3.54
C LEU A 429 15.36 28.81 -4.91
N VAL A 430 16.38 28.56 -5.73
CA VAL A 430 16.23 28.19 -7.14
C VAL A 430 16.46 26.69 -7.35
N SER A 431 15.59 26.05 -8.15
CA SER A 431 15.67 24.61 -8.46
C SER A 431 16.62 24.31 -9.63
N GLY A 432 16.82 23.02 -9.95
CA GLY A 432 17.78 22.55 -10.93
C GLY A 432 17.32 22.63 -12.39
N THR A 433 18.05 21.93 -13.25
CA THR A 433 17.69 21.77 -14.67
C THR A 433 16.44 20.91 -14.79
N THR A 434 15.49 21.31 -15.63
CA THR A 434 14.15 20.68 -15.81
C THR A 434 13.19 20.74 -14.62
N ASP A 435 13.65 21.15 -13.44
CA ASP A 435 12.79 21.38 -12.29
C ASP A 435 11.92 22.64 -12.47
N THR A 436 10.81 22.69 -11.74
CA THR A 436 9.87 23.82 -11.74
C THR A 436 9.96 24.62 -10.44
N GLU A 437 9.19 25.69 -10.32
CA GLU A 437 9.00 26.46 -9.08
C GLU A 437 8.42 25.61 -7.93
N GLU A 438 7.72 24.51 -8.22
CA GLU A 438 7.12 23.64 -7.22
C GLU A 438 8.12 22.65 -6.58
N THR A 439 9.29 22.43 -7.20
CA THR A 439 10.10 21.25 -6.86
C THR A 439 10.69 21.34 -5.45
N TRP A 440 11.12 22.52 -4.99
CA TRP A 440 11.55 22.73 -3.60
C TRP A 440 10.42 22.56 -2.58
N PHE A 441 9.17 22.81 -2.98
CA PHE A 441 8.00 22.60 -2.14
C PHE A 441 7.62 21.11 -2.07
N LYS A 442 7.40 20.46 -3.22
CA LYS A 442 6.88 19.08 -3.27
C LYS A 442 7.94 18.02 -2.98
N VAL A 443 9.14 18.17 -3.56
CA VAL A 443 10.24 17.18 -3.43
C VAL A 443 11.21 17.62 -2.33
N GLY A 444 11.58 18.91 -2.32
CA GLY A 444 12.46 19.48 -1.31
C GLY A 444 11.82 19.59 0.08
N LYS A 445 10.48 19.49 0.19
CA LYS A 445 9.71 19.61 1.45
C LYS A 445 10.12 20.85 2.28
N LEU A 446 10.47 21.94 1.59
CA LEU A 446 11.00 23.17 2.19
C LEU A 446 10.13 23.69 3.33
N ASN A 447 8.81 23.76 3.12
CA ASN A 447 7.88 24.30 4.09
C ASN A 447 7.92 23.50 5.40
N VAL A 448 7.97 22.17 5.31
CA VAL A 448 8.00 21.29 6.48
C VAL A 448 9.33 21.40 7.21
N ILE A 449 10.45 21.37 6.46
CA ILE A 449 11.80 21.54 7.03
C ILE A 449 11.91 22.88 7.75
N LEU A 450 11.44 23.97 7.14
CA LEU A 450 11.53 25.30 7.73
C LEU A 450 10.58 25.48 8.91
N ASP A 451 9.36 24.95 8.86
CA ASP A 451 8.42 24.95 9.99
C ASP A 451 9.04 24.25 11.21
N ASN A 452 9.59 23.05 11.01
CA ASN A 452 10.25 22.27 12.05
C ASN A 452 11.47 23.02 12.63
N LEU A 453 12.33 23.60 11.79
CA LEU A 453 13.50 24.35 12.24
C LEU A 453 13.13 25.66 12.97
N ILE A 454 12.06 26.35 12.56
CA ILE A 454 11.55 27.54 13.26
C ILE A 454 10.99 27.14 14.62
N ALA A 455 10.19 26.07 14.69
CA ALA A 455 9.62 25.59 15.95
C ALA A 455 10.70 25.14 16.95
N GLN A 456 11.80 24.58 16.45
CA GLN A 456 12.99 24.22 17.26
C GLN A 456 13.87 25.44 17.62
N GLY A 457 13.55 26.65 17.17
CA GLY A 457 14.37 27.85 17.38
C GLY A 457 15.70 27.84 16.62
N LYS A 458 15.87 26.94 15.66
CA LYS A 458 17.12 26.76 14.90
C LYS A 458 17.19 27.62 13.64
N ALA A 459 16.06 28.01 13.05
CA ALA A 459 16.00 28.92 11.91
C ALA A 459 15.25 30.22 12.26
N VAL A 460 15.69 31.33 11.66
CA VAL A 460 15.00 32.61 11.76
C VAL A 460 13.71 32.55 10.92
N PRO A 461 12.53 32.97 11.42
CA PRO A 461 11.35 33.09 10.58
C PRO A 461 11.61 33.99 9.37
N MET A 462 11.43 33.47 8.16
CA MET A 462 11.78 34.11 6.90
C MET A 462 10.73 33.82 5.82
N ILE A 463 10.65 34.71 4.82
CA ILE A 463 9.91 34.44 3.57
C ILE A 463 10.86 33.65 2.66
N VAL A 464 10.36 32.61 2.00
CA VAL A 464 11.13 31.89 0.97
C VAL A 464 10.42 32.01 -0.37
N VAL A 465 11.16 32.42 -1.39
CA VAL A 465 10.67 32.62 -2.76
C VAL A 465 11.32 31.56 -3.64
N MET A 466 10.49 30.77 -4.33
CA MET A 466 10.90 29.70 -5.23
C MET A 466 10.48 30.08 -6.66
N PRO A 467 11.35 30.75 -7.43
CA PRO A 467 11.03 31.13 -8.80
C PRO A 467 11.23 29.97 -9.78
N TYR A 468 10.54 30.03 -10.92
CA TYR A 468 10.84 29.14 -12.05
C TYR A 468 12.20 29.51 -12.69
N GLY A 469 13.15 28.58 -12.67
CA GLY A 469 14.55 28.84 -13.04
C GLY A 469 14.88 28.83 -14.53
N ASN A 470 13.94 28.44 -15.40
CA ASN A 470 14.21 28.33 -16.84
C ASN A 470 14.05 29.67 -17.58
N MET A 471 15.13 30.15 -18.21
CA MET A 471 15.19 31.42 -18.94
C MET A 471 14.83 31.31 -20.44
N MET A 472 14.30 30.16 -20.86
CA MET A 472 13.92 29.87 -22.25
C MET A 472 15.10 29.89 -23.24
N GLU A 473 16.31 29.60 -22.77
CA GLU A 473 17.55 29.57 -23.56
C GLU A 473 18.16 28.16 -23.70
N GLY A 474 17.34 27.13 -23.40
CA GLY A 474 17.79 25.74 -23.38
C GLY A 474 18.65 25.40 -22.16
N THR A 475 19.45 24.36 -22.29
CA THR A 475 20.30 23.82 -21.21
C THR A 475 21.77 23.74 -21.67
N PRO A 476 22.48 24.87 -21.81
CA PRO A 476 23.88 24.87 -22.18
C PRO A 476 24.72 24.09 -21.17
N SER A 477 25.86 23.54 -21.61
CA SER A 477 26.80 22.86 -20.72
C SER A 477 27.21 23.80 -19.58
N PRO A 478 27.15 23.39 -18.30
CA PRO A 478 27.57 24.23 -17.16
C PRO A 478 29.02 24.72 -17.25
N THR A 479 29.87 24.03 -18.03
CA THR A 479 31.27 24.41 -18.28
C THR A 479 31.46 25.52 -19.33
N SER A 480 30.39 25.98 -19.99
CA SER A 480 30.49 26.86 -21.15
C SER A 480 30.21 28.34 -20.82
N LEU A 481 30.79 29.26 -21.60
CA LEU A 481 30.42 30.68 -21.56
C LEU A 481 28.95 30.95 -21.92
N ALA A 482 28.29 30.02 -22.64
CA ALA A 482 26.86 30.11 -22.90
C ALA A 482 26.04 29.96 -21.61
N ALA A 483 26.48 29.13 -20.66
CA ALA A 483 25.85 29.04 -19.34
C ALA A 483 25.96 30.36 -18.56
N ALA A 484 27.10 31.05 -18.64
CA ALA A 484 27.26 32.37 -18.01
C ALA A 484 26.26 33.41 -18.55
N LYS A 485 25.97 33.41 -19.86
CA LYS A 485 24.94 34.29 -20.44
C LYS A 485 23.54 33.99 -19.89
N MET A 486 23.17 32.72 -19.79
CA MET A 486 21.92 32.29 -19.18
C MET A 486 21.83 32.70 -17.69
N TYR A 487 22.95 32.60 -16.96
CA TYR A 487 23.00 33.03 -15.55
C TYR A 487 22.89 34.54 -15.40
N GLN A 488 23.50 35.33 -16.27
CA GLN A 488 23.32 36.78 -16.32
C GLN A 488 21.85 37.15 -16.55
N LYS A 489 21.20 36.51 -17.52
CA LYS A 489 19.78 36.77 -17.81
C LYS A 489 18.88 36.43 -16.62
N PHE A 490 19.19 35.36 -15.89
CA PHE A 490 18.52 35.05 -14.64
C PHE A 490 18.79 36.10 -13.55
N SER A 491 20.02 36.62 -13.43
CA SER A 491 20.34 37.72 -12.52
C SER A 491 19.54 38.99 -12.84
N ASP A 492 19.36 39.30 -14.12
CA ASP A 492 18.51 40.41 -14.56
C ASP A 492 17.06 40.17 -14.17
N GLU A 493 16.52 38.99 -14.45
CA GLU A 493 15.15 38.61 -14.07
C GLU A 493 14.92 38.67 -12.55
N MET A 494 15.87 38.17 -11.77
CA MET A 494 15.82 38.22 -10.31
C MET A 494 15.75 39.65 -9.80
N THR A 495 16.60 40.53 -10.32
CA THR A 495 16.78 41.87 -9.76
C THR A 495 15.82 42.90 -10.33
N GLN A 496 15.34 42.72 -11.56
CA GLN A 496 14.46 43.66 -12.25
C GLN A 496 12.98 43.27 -12.12
N CYS A 497 12.65 41.99 -11.92
CA CYS A 497 11.26 41.51 -11.91
C CYS A 497 10.88 40.83 -10.58
N ILE A 498 11.57 39.74 -10.22
CA ILE A 498 11.18 38.91 -9.06
C ILE A 498 11.30 39.68 -7.75
N MET A 499 12.44 40.32 -7.48
CA MET A 499 12.65 41.07 -6.24
C MET A 499 11.64 42.22 -6.09
N PRO A 500 11.44 43.12 -7.10
CA PRO A 500 10.41 44.16 -7.01
C PRO A 500 9.01 43.62 -6.75
N TYR A 501 8.61 42.53 -7.42
CA TYR A 501 7.32 41.89 -7.18
C TYR A 501 7.17 41.44 -5.72
N VAL A 502 8.17 40.72 -5.19
CA VAL A 502 8.12 40.21 -3.81
C VAL A 502 8.07 41.36 -2.79
N GLU A 503 8.85 42.42 -3.01
CA GLU A 503 8.89 43.58 -2.12
C GLU A 503 7.61 44.41 -2.12
N ALA A 504 6.89 44.43 -3.24
CA ALA A 504 5.61 45.11 -3.37
C ALA A 504 4.45 44.32 -2.73
N ASN A 505 4.51 42.99 -2.75
CA ASN A 505 3.40 42.12 -2.38
C ASN A 505 3.55 41.47 -0.99
N PHE A 506 4.76 41.47 -0.41
CA PHE A 506 5.03 40.82 0.87
C PHE A 506 5.73 41.75 1.88
N ARG A 507 5.60 41.46 3.18
CA ARG A 507 6.22 42.23 4.27
C ARG A 507 7.69 41.85 4.42
N THR A 508 8.54 42.45 3.59
CA THR A 508 9.96 42.10 3.49
C THR A 508 10.88 43.16 4.10
N LYS A 509 12.09 42.74 4.50
CA LYS A 509 13.23 43.60 4.81
C LYS A 509 14.13 43.71 3.58
N ASN A 510 14.27 44.92 3.04
CA ASN A 510 14.80 45.14 1.69
C ASN A 510 16.27 45.61 1.66
N ASN A 511 17.12 45.05 2.53
CA ASN A 511 18.57 45.31 2.54
C ASN A 511 19.37 44.01 2.36
N ALA A 512 20.62 44.12 1.90
CA ALA A 512 21.50 42.96 1.67
C ALA A 512 21.59 42.01 2.86
N ALA A 513 21.78 42.53 4.07
CA ALA A 513 21.87 41.72 5.29
C ALA A 513 20.62 40.89 5.59
N SER A 514 19.48 41.21 4.95
CA SER A 514 18.19 40.51 5.09
C SER A 514 17.77 39.74 3.83
N ARG A 515 18.65 39.58 2.83
CA ARG A 515 18.40 38.77 1.63
C ARG A 515 19.44 37.67 1.45
N ALA A 516 18.97 36.45 1.32
CA ALA A 516 19.78 35.26 1.02
C ALA A 516 19.41 34.68 -0.35
N MET A 517 20.35 34.02 -1.00
CA MET A 517 20.09 33.28 -2.22
C MET A 517 20.82 31.93 -2.23
N ALA A 518 20.13 30.89 -2.68
CA ALA A 518 20.72 29.58 -2.90
C ALA A 518 20.02 28.83 -4.03
N GLY A 519 20.65 27.77 -4.50
CA GLY A 519 20.00 26.88 -5.44
C GLY A 519 20.76 25.60 -5.71
N PHE A 520 20.07 24.67 -6.37
CA PHE A 520 20.58 23.34 -6.71
C PHE A 520 20.94 23.23 -8.18
N SER A 521 22.11 22.64 -8.49
CA SER A 521 22.55 22.39 -9.86
C SER A 521 22.57 23.69 -10.71
N ARG A 522 21.81 23.78 -11.80
CA ARG A 522 21.60 25.04 -12.55
C ARG A 522 21.23 26.22 -11.65
N GLY A 523 20.32 26.01 -10.68
CA GLY A 523 19.92 27.02 -9.71
C GLY A 523 21.07 27.47 -8.79
N GLY A 524 22.03 26.59 -8.51
CA GLY A 524 23.25 26.93 -7.77
C GLY A 524 24.19 27.81 -8.59
N GLY A 525 24.38 27.49 -9.87
CA GLY A 525 25.13 28.34 -10.81
C GLY A 525 24.50 29.72 -11.00
N GLN A 526 23.17 29.76 -11.15
CA GLN A 526 22.37 30.99 -11.17
C GLN A 526 22.55 31.82 -9.89
N SER A 527 22.55 31.16 -8.73
CA SER A 527 22.73 31.83 -7.43
C SER A 527 24.13 32.42 -7.27
N LEU A 528 25.17 31.65 -7.61
CA LEU A 528 26.56 32.13 -7.60
C LEU A 528 26.71 33.38 -8.47
N TYR A 529 26.28 33.29 -9.73
CA TYR A 529 26.43 34.39 -10.68
C TYR A 529 25.63 35.64 -10.27
N THR A 530 24.39 35.45 -9.82
CA THR A 530 23.50 36.55 -9.41
C THR A 530 24.05 37.28 -8.20
N VAL A 531 24.51 36.57 -7.17
CA VAL A 531 25.06 37.21 -5.96
C VAL A 531 26.39 37.89 -6.26
N TYR A 532 27.29 37.24 -7.01
CA TYR A 532 28.57 37.86 -7.38
C TYR A 532 28.40 39.12 -8.24
N SER A 533 27.30 39.23 -8.98
CA SER A 533 26.95 40.43 -9.74
C SER A 533 26.26 41.51 -8.91
N ASN A 534 25.81 41.22 -7.67
CA ASN A 534 24.91 42.09 -6.90
C ASN A 534 25.15 42.04 -5.37
N PHE A 535 26.40 42.23 -4.91
CA PHE A 535 26.75 42.24 -3.48
C PHE A 535 26.00 43.31 -2.65
N ASP A 536 25.56 44.40 -3.28
CA ASP A 536 24.74 45.45 -2.65
C ASP A 536 23.32 44.97 -2.30
N LYS A 537 22.86 43.86 -2.91
CA LYS A 537 21.50 43.33 -2.75
C LYS A 537 21.41 42.10 -1.87
N PHE A 538 22.49 41.33 -1.73
CA PHE A 538 22.52 40.05 -1.01
C PHE A 538 23.64 39.99 0.03
N GLY A 539 23.34 39.43 1.19
CA GLY A 539 24.29 39.24 2.28
C GLY A 539 24.64 37.78 2.54
N TRP A 540 23.97 36.84 1.88
CA TRP A 540 24.11 35.41 2.15
C TRP A 540 23.96 34.59 0.87
N LEU A 541 24.88 33.66 0.65
CA LEU A 541 24.93 32.82 -0.54
C LEU A 541 25.16 31.36 -0.16
N ALA A 542 24.40 30.44 -0.79
CA ALA A 542 24.75 29.02 -0.80
C ALA A 542 24.65 28.40 -2.21
N SER A 543 25.54 27.46 -2.51
CA SER A 543 25.55 26.68 -3.75
C SER A 543 25.39 25.20 -3.42
N TYR A 544 24.39 24.55 -4.00
CA TYR A 544 24.12 23.12 -3.82
C TYR A 544 24.46 22.37 -5.12
N SER A 545 25.53 21.57 -5.12
CA SER A 545 26.03 20.82 -6.27
C SER A 545 26.21 21.68 -7.52
N ALA A 546 26.89 22.83 -7.41
CA ALA A 546 27.13 23.72 -8.54
C ALA A 546 28.43 24.51 -8.43
N TYR A 547 28.89 25.02 -9.56
CA TYR A 547 30.15 25.75 -9.72
C TYR A 547 30.03 26.76 -10.87
N LEU A 548 30.99 27.67 -10.94
CA LEU A 548 31.35 28.46 -12.12
C LEU A 548 32.79 28.10 -12.53
N THR A 549 33.10 28.04 -13.83
CA THR A 549 34.47 27.72 -14.26
C THR A 549 35.44 28.86 -13.94
N PRO A 550 36.74 28.59 -13.75
CA PRO A 550 37.75 29.65 -13.59
C PRO A 550 37.68 30.70 -14.70
N GLU A 551 37.44 30.28 -15.95
CA GLU A 551 37.26 31.19 -17.08
C GLU A 551 36.09 32.18 -16.88
N VAL A 552 34.93 31.69 -16.42
CA VAL A 552 33.79 32.55 -16.11
C VAL A 552 34.10 33.48 -14.94
N MET A 553 34.78 32.96 -13.91
CA MET A 553 35.15 33.72 -12.72
C MET A 553 36.11 34.86 -13.06
N ASP A 554 37.17 34.59 -13.81
CA ASP A 554 38.16 35.60 -14.20
C ASP A 554 37.58 36.63 -15.17
N LEU A 555 36.67 36.20 -16.08
CA LEU A 555 36.05 37.10 -17.06
C LEU A 555 35.03 38.05 -16.44
N HIS A 556 34.18 37.55 -15.53
CA HIS A 556 33.03 38.30 -15.01
C HIS A 556 33.23 38.84 -13.60
N PHE A 557 34.08 38.20 -12.79
CA PHE A 557 34.25 38.51 -11.37
C PHE A 557 35.74 38.66 -10.96
N PRO A 558 36.57 39.44 -11.70
CA PRO A 558 38.00 39.56 -11.40
C PRO A 558 38.29 40.13 -9.99
N GLU A 559 37.37 40.94 -9.45
CA GLU A 559 37.51 41.59 -8.14
C GLU A 559 36.80 40.83 -7.00
N LEU A 560 36.35 39.59 -7.23
CA LEU A 560 35.51 38.85 -6.30
C LEU A 560 36.09 38.82 -4.88
N LYS A 561 37.39 38.57 -4.73
CA LYS A 561 38.07 38.49 -3.43
C LYS A 561 37.83 39.73 -2.56
N ALA A 562 37.85 40.93 -3.16
CA ALA A 562 37.64 42.18 -2.44
C ALA A 562 36.18 42.39 -2.02
N GLN A 563 35.23 41.73 -2.70
CA GLN A 563 33.80 41.87 -2.46
C GLN A 563 33.24 40.83 -1.48
N ILE A 564 33.84 39.63 -1.40
CA ILE A 564 33.41 38.55 -0.49
C ILE A 564 33.20 38.99 0.97
N PRO A 565 34.02 39.86 1.59
CA PRO A 565 33.78 40.35 2.95
C PRO A 565 32.43 41.06 3.17
N GLN A 566 31.72 41.45 2.09
CA GLN A 566 30.36 42.01 2.17
C GLN A 566 29.30 40.92 2.45
N LEU A 567 29.60 39.66 2.12
CA LEU A 567 28.76 38.51 2.49
C LEU A 567 29.03 38.10 3.94
N LYS A 568 27.96 37.83 4.65
CA LYS A 568 28.00 37.20 5.98
C LYS A 568 28.24 35.70 5.91
N LEU A 569 27.86 35.08 4.79
CA LEU A 569 28.07 33.66 4.53
C LEU A 569 28.19 33.40 3.03
N MET A 570 29.18 32.59 2.67
CA MET A 570 29.26 31.89 1.39
C MET A 570 29.45 30.40 1.68
N TRP A 571 28.50 29.57 1.26
CA TRP A 571 28.45 28.15 1.60
C TRP A 571 28.36 27.26 0.35
N LEU A 572 29.12 26.17 0.29
CA LEU A 572 29.20 25.27 -0.88
C LEU A 572 28.97 23.80 -0.49
N GLY A 573 28.07 23.10 -1.17
CA GLY A 573 27.76 21.69 -0.91
C GLY A 573 27.87 20.82 -2.15
N VAL A 574 28.36 19.58 -2.02
CA VAL A 574 28.33 18.57 -3.10
C VAL A 574 28.43 17.14 -2.57
N GLY A 575 27.77 16.19 -3.25
CA GLY A 575 27.85 14.76 -2.93
C GLY A 575 29.10 14.12 -3.53
N SER A 576 29.72 13.18 -2.83
CA SER A 576 30.98 12.54 -3.24
C SER A 576 30.87 11.70 -4.52
N SER A 577 29.66 11.27 -4.88
CA SER A 577 29.35 10.50 -6.09
C SER A 577 28.55 11.33 -7.11
N ASP A 578 28.44 12.65 -6.90
CA ASP A 578 27.81 13.57 -7.84
C ASP A 578 28.65 13.69 -9.11
N PHE A 579 28.02 13.69 -10.29
CA PHE A 579 28.73 13.85 -11.55
C PHE A 579 29.41 15.22 -11.69
N LEU A 580 29.00 16.22 -10.89
CA LEU A 580 29.64 17.54 -10.80
C LEU A 580 30.71 17.62 -9.70
N TYR A 581 30.95 16.56 -8.92
CA TYR A 581 31.85 16.57 -7.77
C TYR A 581 33.22 17.15 -8.10
N ARG A 582 33.84 16.69 -9.19
CA ARG A 582 35.16 17.17 -9.60
C ARG A 582 35.17 18.66 -9.93
N ASN A 583 34.16 19.14 -10.65
CA ASN A 583 34.07 20.55 -11.03
C ASN A 583 33.85 21.47 -9.81
N VAL A 584 33.08 21.02 -8.83
CA VAL A 584 32.92 21.76 -7.56
C VAL A 584 34.24 21.81 -6.80
N LEU A 585 35.02 20.72 -6.79
CA LEU A 585 36.36 20.75 -6.17
C LEU A 585 37.33 21.66 -6.92
N ASP A 586 37.30 21.72 -8.25
CA ASP A 586 38.15 22.63 -9.02
C ASP A 586 37.77 24.11 -8.75
N HIS A 587 36.48 24.40 -8.54
CA HIS A 587 35.99 25.72 -8.12
C HIS A 587 36.44 26.09 -6.70
N ILE A 588 36.39 25.12 -5.78
CA ILE A 588 36.90 25.28 -4.41
C ILE A 588 38.42 25.54 -4.43
N ALA A 589 39.17 24.81 -5.26
CA ALA A 589 40.60 25.02 -5.40
C ALA A 589 40.94 26.42 -5.95
N TYR A 590 40.12 26.94 -6.88
CA TYR A 590 40.23 28.33 -7.35
C TYR A 590 40.06 29.33 -6.20
N PHE A 591 39.11 29.10 -5.28
CA PHE A 591 38.95 29.94 -4.08
C PHE A 591 40.12 29.84 -3.12
N ASP A 592 40.64 28.63 -2.89
CA ASP A 592 41.81 28.41 -2.04
C ASP A 592 43.04 29.17 -2.59
N GLU A 593 43.29 29.09 -3.90
CA GLU A 593 44.40 29.79 -4.57
C GLU A 593 44.29 31.32 -4.44
N LYS A 594 43.08 31.86 -4.58
CA LYS A 594 42.84 33.30 -4.46
C LYS A 594 42.70 33.76 -2.99
N GLY A 595 42.63 32.85 -2.03
CA GLY A 595 42.42 33.16 -0.60
C GLY A 595 41.01 33.69 -0.30
N ILE A 596 40.01 33.20 -1.03
CA ILE A 596 38.58 33.53 -0.82
C ILE A 596 38.02 32.63 0.29
N GLN A 597 37.32 33.23 1.25
CA GLN A 597 36.76 32.51 2.40
C GLN A 597 35.37 31.94 2.07
N TYR A 598 35.14 30.69 2.44
CA TYR A 598 33.87 29.97 2.26
C TYR A 598 33.69 28.90 3.34
N GLU A 599 32.44 28.48 3.56
CA GLU A 599 32.11 27.23 4.26
C GLU A 599 31.78 26.14 3.24
N LYS A 600 32.06 24.88 3.56
CA LYS A 600 31.69 23.75 2.69
C LYS A 600 31.18 22.52 3.43
N MET A 601 30.41 21.72 2.72
CA MET A 601 29.98 20.38 3.15
C MET A 601 30.10 19.40 1.99
N ILE A 602 30.78 18.28 2.23
CA ILE A 602 30.80 17.16 1.29
C ILE A 602 30.04 16.01 1.95
N THR A 603 28.99 15.53 1.31
CA THR A 603 28.18 14.39 1.77
C THR A 603 28.45 13.16 0.92
N GLU A 604 27.98 12.00 1.36
CA GLU A 604 27.91 10.81 0.50
C GLU A 604 26.79 10.96 -0.55
N GLY A 605 26.72 10.01 -1.50
CA GLY A 605 25.69 9.98 -2.53
C GLY A 605 25.93 10.94 -3.69
N GLY A 606 24.94 11.00 -4.60
CA GLY A 606 25.06 11.66 -5.89
C GLY A 606 24.30 12.98 -6.01
N HIS A 607 23.95 13.32 -7.25
CA HIS A 607 23.19 14.50 -7.63
C HIS A 607 21.69 14.33 -7.35
N THR A 608 21.32 14.25 -6.06
CA THR A 608 19.98 13.85 -5.62
C THR A 608 19.30 14.90 -4.75
N TRP A 609 17.97 14.84 -4.70
CA TRP A 609 17.17 15.68 -3.81
C TRP A 609 17.40 15.37 -2.33
N MET A 610 17.89 14.18 -1.98
CA MET A 610 18.37 13.85 -0.64
C MET A 610 19.48 14.80 -0.20
N ASN A 611 20.49 14.97 -1.05
CA ASN A 611 21.59 15.90 -0.79
C ASN A 611 21.10 17.36 -0.80
N ALA A 612 20.22 17.73 -1.74
CA ALA A 612 19.64 19.07 -1.78
C ALA A 612 18.87 19.44 -0.47
N ARG A 613 18.08 18.50 0.09
CA ARG A 613 17.39 18.67 1.38
C ARG A 613 18.37 18.83 2.54
N THR A 614 19.43 18.02 2.56
CA THR A 614 20.49 18.11 3.59
C THR A 614 21.15 19.49 3.59
N TYR A 615 21.53 20.00 2.41
CA TYR A 615 22.17 21.31 2.29
C TYR A 615 21.21 22.46 2.63
N LEU A 616 19.95 22.34 2.24
CA LEU A 616 18.90 23.27 2.63
C LEU A 616 18.77 23.34 4.15
N ALA A 617 18.66 22.19 4.83
CA ALA A 617 18.52 22.14 6.28
C ALA A 617 19.73 22.74 7.02
N GLU A 618 20.95 22.52 6.52
CA GLU A 618 22.17 23.11 7.10
C GLU A 618 22.17 24.64 6.96
N THR A 619 21.86 25.15 5.76
CA THR A 619 21.96 26.59 5.47
C THR A 619 20.82 27.42 6.04
N LEU A 620 19.59 26.88 6.14
CA LEU A 620 18.48 27.52 6.85
C LEU A 620 18.81 27.84 8.31
N GLN A 621 19.66 27.02 8.94
CA GLN A 621 20.12 27.25 10.32
C GLN A 621 21.22 28.30 10.43
N LYS A 622 21.81 28.75 9.33
CA LYS A 622 22.89 29.75 9.32
C LYS A 622 22.40 31.13 8.86
N PHE A 623 21.45 31.17 7.94
CA PHE A 623 20.98 32.44 7.36
C PHE A 623 20.35 33.37 8.40
N PHE A 624 20.66 34.67 8.25
CA PHE A 624 20.11 35.79 9.02
C PHE A 624 20.41 35.79 10.52
N LYS A 625 21.48 35.08 10.94
CA LYS A 625 21.97 35.07 12.33
C LYS A 625 23.01 36.15 12.61
#